data_AF-A0A6P3W4V6-F1
#
_entry.id   AF-A0A6P3W4V6-F1
#
_cell.length_a   1.000
_cell.length_b   1.000
_cell.length_c   1.000
_cell.angle_alpha   90.00
_cell.angle_beta   90.00
_cell.angle_gamma   90.00
#
_symmetry.space_group_name_H-M   'P 1'
#
loop_
_entity.id
_entity.type
_entity.pdbx_description
1 polymer ?
#
loop_
_entity_poly.entity_id
_entity_poly.type
_entity_poly.pdbx_seq_one_letter_code
_entity_poly.pdbx_strand_id
1 'polypeptide(L)'
;MEYHQQIQYIVDNGRFGDLIEFSFPVGFSHWGVYDGEGHVTHFAVADEAKSMKKFRDFLQKVVPLSGDILLGVTKIRRQPIAEVNVPKGASVMISNNRHTYRPCQKSEIKQRQDALLGKDLHYKLFSLNCEHFATFVRYGVAVCNQIPARTKNKKSKEATQTFQRLML
;
A
#
# COMPACT_ATOMS: atom_id res chain seq x y z
N MET A 1 14.57 -12.69 -12.74
CA MET A 1 13.16 -13.01 -12.99
C MET A 1 12.51 -11.79 -13.58
N GLU A 2 12.03 -11.88 -14.80
CA GLU A 2 11.33 -10.80 -15.50
C GLU A 2 10.03 -10.43 -14.77
N TYR A 3 9.55 -9.19 -14.92
CA TYR A 3 8.37 -8.71 -14.17
C TYR A 3 7.13 -9.61 -14.34
N HIS A 4 6.86 -10.09 -15.56
CA HIS A 4 5.75 -11.01 -15.82
C HIS A 4 5.84 -12.36 -15.07
N GLN A 5 7.05 -12.87 -14.84
CA GLN A 5 7.28 -14.11 -14.08
C GLN A 5 7.05 -13.88 -12.59
N GLN A 6 7.38 -12.67 -12.09
CA GLN A 6 7.06 -12.28 -10.71
C GLN A 6 5.56 -12.20 -10.50
N ILE A 7 4.83 -11.61 -11.46
CA ILE A 7 3.36 -11.60 -11.45
C ILE A 7 2.81 -13.03 -11.46
N GLN A 8 3.27 -13.89 -12.39
CA GLN A 8 2.79 -15.27 -12.48
C GLN A 8 3.06 -16.05 -11.19
N TYR A 9 4.25 -15.88 -10.60
CA TYR A 9 4.58 -16.48 -9.31
C TYR A 9 3.58 -16.09 -8.21
N ILE A 10 3.16 -14.82 -8.15
CA ILE A 10 2.17 -14.35 -7.18
C ILE A 10 0.79 -14.93 -7.50
N VAL A 11 0.40 -15.02 -8.77
CA VAL A 11 -0.88 -15.62 -9.16
C VAL A 11 -0.95 -17.08 -8.71
N ASP A 12 0.14 -17.83 -8.90
CA ASP A 12 0.19 -19.26 -8.60
C ASP A 12 0.34 -19.57 -7.11
N ASN A 13 1.02 -18.72 -6.34
CA ASN A 13 1.41 -19.00 -4.95
C ASN A 13 0.77 -18.07 -3.91
N GLY A 14 0.22 -16.93 -4.34
CA GLY A 14 -0.38 -15.93 -3.48
C GLY A 14 -1.65 -16.43 -2.81
N ARG A 15 -1.88 -15.96 -1.59
CA ARG A 15 -3.08 -16.30 -0.81
C ARG A 15 -3.90 -15.05 -0.52
N PHE A 16 -5.21 -15.23 -0.40
CA PHE A 16 -6.10 -14.16 0.05
C PHE A 16 -5.55 -13.49 1.31
N GLY A 17 -5.45 -12.16 1.27
CA GLY A 17 -4.96 -11.32 2.36
C GLY A 17 -3.45 -11.05 2.34
N ASP A 18 -2.68 -11.65 1.44
CA ASP A 18 -1.24 -11.42 1.32
C ASP A 18 -0.91 -9.97 0.94
N LEU A 19 0.11 -9.40 1.58
CA LEU A 19 0.64 -8.11 1.19
C LEU A 19 1.44 -8.25 -0.09
N ILE A 20 1.06 -7.48 -1.10
CA ILE A 20 1.82 -7.35 -2.34
C ILE A 20 2.59 -6.04 -2.30
N GLU A 21 3.91 -6.14 -2.42
CA GLU A 21 4.83 -5.00 -2.49
C GLU A 21 5.27 -4.83 -3.94
N PHE A 22 4.94 -3.69 -4.53
CA PHE A 22 5.49 -3.23 -5.80
C PHE A 22 6.67 -2.32 -5.49
N SER A 23 7.87 -2.90 -5.40
CA SER A 23 9.10 -2.20 -5.04
C SER A 23 9.64 -1.40 -6.20
N PHE A 24 9.73 -0.08 -6.02
CA PHE A 24 10.24 0.84 -7.04
C PHE A 24 11.75 1.08 -6.82
N PRO A 25 12.53 1.39 -7.88
CA PRO A 25 13.99 1.54 -7.79
C PRO A 25 14.51 2.63 -6.82
N VAL A 26 13.64 3.51 -6.32
CA VAL A 26 14.00 4.68 -5.50
C VAL A 26 13.80 4.48 -3.99
N GLY A 27 13.61 3.23 -3.54
CA GLY A 27 13.37 2.92 -2.12
C GLY A 27 11.95 3.27 -1.64
N PHE A 28 11.05 3.52 -2.57
CA PHE A 28 9.60 3.60 -2.35
C PHE A 28 8.94 2.35 -2.90
N SER A 29 7.81 1.98 -2.35
CA SER A 29 7.01 0.83 -2.76
C SER A 29 5.54 1.20 -2.72
N HIS A 30 4.83 0.77 -3.76
CA HIS A 30 3.38 0.74 -3.73
C HIS A 30 2.90 -0.57 -3.12
N TRP A 31 1.75 -0.54 -2.44
CA TRP A 31 1.25 -1.66 -1.65
C TRP A 31 -0.21 -1.97 -1.97
N GLY A 32 -0.53 -3.26 -1.97
CA GLY A 32 -1.88 -3.78 -2.07
C GLY A 32 -2.05 -5.07 -1.27
N VAL A 33 -3.30 -5.55 -1.24
CA VAL A 33 -3.68 -6.82 -0.62
C VAL A 33 -4.22 -7.75 -1.71
N TYR A 34 -3.62 -8.92 -1.85
CA TYR A 34 -4.04 -9.93 -2.81
C TYR A 34 -5.38 -10.53 -2.40
N ASP A 35 -6.26 -10.75 -3.36
CA ASP A 35 -7.58 -11.34 -3.11
C ASP A 35 -7.63 -12.85 -3.40
N GLY A 36 -6.52 -13.46 -3.79
CA GLY A 36 -6.47 -14.89 -4.11
C GLY A 36 -6.88 -15.24 -5.53
N GLU A 37 -7.34 -14.28 -6.33
CA GLU A 37 -7.93 -14.51 -7.66
C GLU A 37 -7.25 -13.66 -8.75
N GLY A 38 -5.94 -13.43 -8.63
CA GLY A 38 -5.17 -12.66 -9.62
C GLY A 38 -5.35 -11.14 -9.52
N HIS A 39 -6.06 -10.64 -8.50
CA HIS A 39 -6.28 -9.20 -8.31
C HIS A 39 -5.70 -8.71 -7.00
N VAL A 40 -5.47 -7.39 -6.94
CA VAL A 40 -5.06 -6.69 -5.72
C VAL A 40 -6.05 -5.59 -5.41
N THR A 41 -6.40 -5.45 -4.12
CA THR A 41 -7.04 -4.23 -3.62
C THR A 41 -5.95 -3.28 -3.14
N HIS A 42 -5.93 -2.05 -3.63
CA HIS A 42 -4.90 -1.07 -3.31
C HIS A 42 -5.48 0.34 -3.25
N PHE A 43 -4.82 1.21 -2.47
CA PHE A 43 -5.12 2.63 -2.47
C PHE A 43 -4.34 3.27 -3.63
N ALA A 44 -4.97 3.31 -4.81
CA ALA A 44 -4.32 3.73 -6.04
C ALA A 44 -3.91 5.20 -5.99
N VAL A 45 -2.82 5.58 -6.66
CA VAL A 45 -2.52 6.99 -6.93
C VAL A 45 -2.77 7.30 -8.41
N ALA A 46 -3.45 8.41 -8.69
CA ALA A 46 -3.77 8.80 -10.07
C ALA A 46 -2.52 9.07 -10.93
N ASP A 47 -1.39 9.40 -10.28
CA ASP A 47 -0.10 9.66 -10.92
C ASP A 47 1.04 9.12 -10.05
N GLU A 48 1.34 7.82 -10.21
CA GLU A 48 2.43 7.13 -9.50
C GLU A 48 3.80 7.76 -9.82
N ALA A 49 4.01 8.27 -11.03
CA ALA A 49 5.25 8.94 -11.44
C ALA A 49 5.48 10.24 -10.66
N LYS A 50 4.44 11.06 -10.49
CA LYS A 50 4.46 12.25 -9.63
C LYS A 50 4.68 11.89 -8.17
N SER A 51 4.09 10.79 -7.70
CA SER A 51 4.26 10.27 -6.34
C SER A 51 5.73 9.92 -6.06
N MET A 52 6.34 9.17 -6.97
CA MET A 52 7.76 8.85 -6.93
C MET A 52 8.65 10.07 -6.99
N LYS A 53 8.37 11.02 -7.90
CA LYS A 53 9.14 12.26 -8.01
C LYS A 53 9.11 13.03 -6.70
N LYS A 54 7.92 13.22 -6.10
CA LYS A 54 7.79 13.92 -4.81
C LYS A 54 8.48 13.16 -3.67
N PHE A 55 8.43 11.83 -3.65
CA PHE A 55 9.15 11.04 -2.65
C PHE A 55 10.66 11.15 -2.81
N ARG A 56 11.17 11.12 -4.04
CA ARG A 56 12.59 11.35 -4.34
C ARG A 56 13.02 12.75 -3.95
N ASP A 57 12.24 13.77 -4.29
CA ASP A 57 12.50 15.16 -3.89
C ASP A 57 12.54 15.28 -2.36
N PHE A 58 11.67 14.56 -1.64
CA PHE A 58 11.71 14.47 -0.18
C PHE A 58 12.97 13.76 0.33
N LEU A 59 13.40 12.64 -0.27
CA LEU A 59 14.64 11.96 0.14
C LEU A 59 15.89 12.80 -0.10
N GLN A 60 15.89 13.62 -1.16
CA GLN A 60 17.04 14.47 -1.52
C GLN A 60 17.13 15.75 -0.69
N LYS A 61 16.00 16.26 -0.21
CA LYS A 61 15.94 17.47 0.61
C LYS A 61 15.95 17.08 2.08
N VAL A 62 16.73 17.78 2.90
CA VAL A 62 16.63 17.71 4.37
C VAL A 62 15.38 18.46 4.83
N VAL A 63 14.20 18.06 4.33
CA VAL A 63 12.94 18.70 4.70
C VAL A 63 12.59 18.20 6.10
N PRO A 64 12.43 19.08 7.11
CA PRO A 64 11.76 18.67 8.33
C PRO A 64 10.40 18.07 7.97
N LEU A 65 10.00 16.99 8.66
CA LEU A 65 8.68 16.33 8.50
C LEU A 65 7.51 17.20 9.00
N SER A 66 7.59 18.52 8.84
CA SER A 66 6.54 19.47 9.16
C SER A 66 5.56 19.56 8.00
N GLY A 67 4.52 18.71 8.04
CA GLY A 67 3.42 18.71 7.07
C GLY A 67 3.41 17.50 6.14
N ASP A 68 2.24 17.22 5.55
CA ASP A 68 2.06 16.10 4.62
C ASP A 68 2.06 16.54 3.17
N ILE A 69 2.50 15.65 2.28
CA ILE A 69 2.46 15.87 0.84
C ILE A 69 1.17 15.25 0.31
N LEU A 70 0.21 16.11 -0.01
CA LEU A 70 -1.02 15.72 -0.67
C LEU A 70 -0.76 15.39 -2.15
N LEU A 71 -1.21 14.22 -2.58
CA LEU A 71 -1.08 13.73 -3.96
C LEU A 71 -2.39 13.80 -4.75
N GLY A 72 -3.52 14.05 -4.07
CA GLY A 72 -4.84 14.25 -4.66
C GLY A 72 -5.90 13.37 -4.01
N VAL A 73 -7.15 13.50 -4.47
CA VAL A 73 -8.20 12.53 -4.14
C VAL A 73 -8.01 11.32 -5.04
N THR A 74 -7.96 10.13 -4.43
CA THR A 74 -7.79 8.88 -5.13
C THR A 74 -8.72 7.83 -4.56
N LYS A 75 -8.92 6.75 -5.32
CA LYS A 75 -9.90 5.71 -5.02
C LYS A 75 -9.20 4.44 -4.57
N ILE A 76 -9.76 3.76 -3.57
CA ILE A 76 -9.38 2.38 -3.27
C ILE A 76 -9.98 1.47 -4.35
N ARG A 77 -9.13 0.75 -5.06
CA ARG A 77 -9.52 -0.03 -6.25
C ARG A 77 -9.13 -1.49 -6.09
N ARG A 78 -9.93 -2.36 -6.72
CA ARG A 78 -9.56 -3.72 -7.06
C ARG A 78 -9.13 -3.72 -8.52
N GLN A 79 -7.96 -4.26 -8.81
CA GLN A 79 -7.39 -4.28 -10.15
C GLN A 79 -6.64 -5.60 -10.39
N PRO A 80 -6.65 -6.17 -11.61
CA PRO A 80 -5.76 -7.27 -11.95
C PRO A 80 -4.31 -6.90 -11.64
N ILE A 81 -3.57 -7.81 -11.00
CA ILE A 81 -2.21 -7.51 -10.53
C ILE A 81 -1.28 -7.07 -11.68
N ALA A 82 -1.51 -7.62 -12.88
CA ALA A 82 -0.74 -7.31 -14.09
C ALA A 82 -1.00 -5.90 -14.66
N GLU A 83 -2.13 -5.28 -14.31
CA GLU A 83 -2.51 -3.96 -14.80
C GLU A 83 -2.12 -2.83 -13.84
N VAL A 84 -1.60 -3.16 -12.66
CA VAL A 84 -1.13 -2.15 -11.71
C VAL A 84 0.04 -1.39 -12.33
N ASN A 85 -0.16 -0.09 -12.55
CA ASN A 85 0.86 0.76 -13.16
C ASN A 85 2.06 0.90 -12.23
N VAL A 86 3.23 0.47 -12.72
CA VAL A 86 4.51 0.58 -12.01
C VAL A 86 5.59 1.17 -12.92
N PRO A 87 6.60 1.87 -12.37
CA PRO A 87 7.72 2.36 -13.16
C PRO A 87 8.53 1.22 -13.79
N LYS A 88 9.25 1.54 -14.87
CA LYS A 88 10.29 0.67 -15.40
C LYS A 88 11.31 0.32 -14.31
N GLY A 89 11.66 -0.97 -14.22
CA GLY A 89 12.59 -1.48 -13.21
C GLY A 89 11.95 -1.78 -11.84
N ALA A 90 10.63 -1.63 -11.70
CA ALA A 90 9.93 -2.13 -10.52
C ALA A 90 10.02 -3.66 -10.42
N SER A 91 9.90 -4.16 -9.19
CA SER A 91 9.71 -5.58 -8.90
C SER A 91 8.45 -5.77 -8.06
N VAL A 92 7.84 -6.95 -8.13
CA VAL A 92 6.64 -7.29 -7.37
C VAL A 92 6.85 -8.59 -6.59
N MET A 93 6.41 -8.62 -5.32
CA MET A 93 6.60 -9.77 -4.44
C MET A 93 5.54 -9.85 -3.33
N ILE A 94 5.37 -11.05 -2.75
CA ILE A 94 4.59 -11.26 -1.52
C ILE A 94 5.47 -10.87 -0.32
N SER A 95 5.02 -9.89 0.46
CA SER A 95 5.83 -9.19 1.46
C SER A 95 5.24 -9.22 2.87
N ASN A 96 4.74 -10.39 3.26
CA ASN A 96 4.09 -10.62 4.56
C ASN A 96 5.01 -10.45 5.79
N ASN A 97 6.34 -10.50 5.59
CA ASN A 97 7.36 -10.43 6.64
C ASN A 97 7.92 -9.01 6.85
N ARG A 98 7.43 -8.01 6.13
CA ARG A 98 7.87 -6.61 6.23
C ARG A 98 7.35 -5.90 7.48
N HIS A 99 6.39 -6.52 8.18
CA HIS A 99 5.71 -5.99 9.34
C HIS A 99 5.66 -7.05 10.46
N THR A 100 5.76 -6.61 11.71
CA THR A 100 5.83 -7.50 12.90
C THR A 100 4.45 -7.93 13.44
N TYR A 101 3.38 -7.57 12.74
CA TYR A 101 2.00 -7.84 13.15
C TYR A 101 1.51 -9.19 12.62
N ARG A 102 0.67 -9.87 13.41
CA ARG A 102 -0.02 -11.09 12.98
C ARG A 102 -1.22 -10.74 12.09
N PRO A 103 -1.45 -11.47 10.98
CA PRO A 103 -2.63 -11.25 10.14
C PRO A 103 -3.92 -11.50 10.94
N CYS A 104 -4.95 -10.70 10.65
CA CYS A 104 -6.31 -10.94 11.12
C CYS A 104 -6.92 -12.17 10.46
N GLN A 105 -8.10 -12.59 10.94
CA GLN A 105 -8.85 -13.66 10.30
C GLN A 105 -9.26 -13.25 8.88
N LYS A 106 -9.40 -14.23 7.98
CA LYS A 106 -9.80 -13.97 6.58
C LYS A 106 -11.12 -13.19 6.49
N SER A 107 -12.07 -13.46 7.38
CA SER A 107 -13.35 -12.75 7.46
C SER A 107 -13.18 -11.25 7.75
N GLU A 108 -12.31 -10.89 8.70
CA GLU A 108 -12.00 -9.50 9.03
C GLU A 108 -11.26 -8.78 7.91
N ILE A 109 -10.31 -9.46 7.25
CA ILE A 109 -9.60 -8.92 6.09
C ILE A 109 -10.60 -8.63 4.97
N LYS A 110 -11.49 -9.58 4.67
CA LYS A 110 -12.54 -9.43 3.65
C LYS A 110 -13.48 -8.28 3.98
N GLN A 111 -13.96 -8.20 5.23
CA GLN A 111 -14.82 -7.11 5.69
C GLN A 111 -14.18 -5.74 5.44
N ARG A 112 -12.88 -5.57 5.73
CA ARG A 112 -12.16 -4.31 5.49
C ARG A 112 -11.99 -4.02 4.01
N GLN A 113 -11.67 -5.01 3.18
CA GLN A 113 -11.57 -4.81 1.72
C GLN A 113 -12.91 -4.35 1.15
N ASP A 114 -13.98 -5.09 1.45
CA ASP A 114 -15.31 -4.84 0.90
C ASP A 114 -15.85 -3.47 1.35
N ALA A 115 -15.65 -3.08 2.62
CA ALA A 115 -16.11 -1.80 3.15
C ALA A 115 -15.35 -0.58 2.60
N LEU A 116 -14.06 -0.74 2.27
CA LEU A 116 -13.21 0.35 1.80
C LEU A 116 -13.15 0.45 0.27
N LEU A 117 -13.51 -0.60 -0.45
CA LEU A 117 -13.49 -0.62 -1.91
C LEU A 117 -14.35 0.52 -2.49
N GLY A 118 -13.79 1.24 -3.46
CA GLY A 118 -14.47 2.34 -4.14
C GLY A 118 -14.53 3.65 -3.38
N LYS A 119 -14.09 3.71 -2.10
CA LYS A 119 -14.04 4.96 -1.32
C LYS A 119 -13.00 5.93 -1.91
N ASP A 120 -13.39 7.19 -2.00
CA ASP A 120 -12.52 8.30 -2.41
C ASP A 120 -11.88 8.95 -1.19
N LEU A 121 -10.55 9.08 -1.21
CA LEU A 121 -9.74 9.56 -0.09
C LEU A 121 -8.58 10.42 -0.59
N HIS A 122 -8.22 11.40 0.22
CA HIS A 122 -7.04 12.21 -0.02
C HIS A 122 -5.78 11.39 0.28
N TYR A 123 -5.02 11.05 -0.76
CA TYR A 123 -3.75 10.35 -0.60
C TYR A 123 -2.71 11.30 -0.02
N LYS A 124 -2.24 10.98 1.18
CA LYS A 124 -1.23 11.74 1.92
C LYS A 124 0.03 10.88 2.05
N LEU A 125 1.11 11.29 1.39
CA LEU A 125 2.32 10.48 1.24
C LEU A 125 2.86 9.98 2.58
N PHE A 126 2.76 10.76 3.65
CA PHE A 126 3.31 10.41 4.95
C PHE A 126 2.28 9.83 5.92
N SER A 127 1.04 10.32 5.96
CA SER A 127 0.05 9.94 6.99
C SER A 127 -1.07 9.02 6.53
N LEU A 128 -1.36 8.93 5.23
CA LEU A 128 -2.49 8.14 4.71
C LEU A 128 -2.19 7.69 3.28
N ASN A 129 -1.40 6.61 3.16
CA ASN A 129 -0.84 6.12 1.90
C ASN A 129 -1.20 4.63 1.68
N CYS A 130 -0.66 4.02 0.61
CA CYS A 130 -0.96 2.64 0.24
C CYS A 130 -0.51 1.59 1.27
N GLU A 131 0.64 1.78 1.93
CA GLU A 131 1.14 0.85 2.95
C GLU A 131 0.24 0.88 4.20
N HIS A 132 -0.20 2.07 4.61
CA HIS A 132 -1.18 2.23 5.69
C HIS A 132 -2.49 1.50 5.39
N PHE A 133 -2.97 1.60 4.15
CA PHE A 133 -4.17 0.89 3.70
C PHE A 133 -3.96 -0.63 3.75
N ALA A 134 -2.90 -1.15 3.12
CA ALA A 134 -2.67 -2.59 3.01
C ALA A 134 -2.45 -3.24 4.39
N THR A 135 -1.71 -2.58 5.26
CA THR A 135 -1.49 -3.03 6.65
C THR A 135 -2.75 -2.95 7.49
N PHE A 136 -3.57 -1.90 7.33
CA PHE A 136 -4.86 -1.81 8.01
C PHE A 136 -5.79 -2.97 7.61
N VAL A 137 -5.89 -3.26 6.31
CA VAL A 137 -6.68 -4.37 5.81
C VAL A 137 -6.20 -5.69 6.41
N ARG A 138 -4.89 -6.01 6.30
CA ARG A 138 -4.34 -7.29 6.76
C ARG A 138 -4.29 -7.45 8.28
N TYR A 139 -3.91 -6.41 9.01
CA TYR A 139 -3.56 -6.48 10.44
C TYR A 139 -4.54 -5.74 11.36
N GLY A 140 -5.51 -4.99 10.81
CA GLY A 140 -6.42 -4.14 11.59
C GLY A 140 -5.79 -2.86 12.13
N VAL A 141 -4.52 -2.62 11.82
CA VAL A 141 -3.76 -1.42 12.23
C VAL A 141 -2.95 -0.90 11.05
N ALA A 142 -3.00 0.42 10.86
CA ALA A 142 -2.26 1.08 9.80
C ALA A 142 -0.80 1.33 10.24
N VAL A 143 0.15 0.90 9.43
CA VAL A 143 1.60 0.99 9.65
C VAL A 143 2.29 1.39 8.35
N CYS A 144 3.38 2.13 8.43
CA CYS A 144 4.21 2.48 7.27
C CYS A 144 5.69 2.49 7.66
N ASN A 145 6.50 1.65 7.01
CA ASN A 145 7.93 1.50 7.27
C ASN A 145 8.82 2.27 6.29
N GLN A 146 8.22 2.89 5.27
CA GLN A 146 8.94 3.54 4.17
C GLN A 146 9.44 4.95 4.49
N ILE A 147 8.92 5.61 5.53
CA ILE A 147 9.31 6.99 5.86
C ILE A 147 10.58 6.95 6.74
N PRO A 148 11.76 7.38 6.25
CA PRO A 148 13.04 7.13 6.95
C PRO A 148 13.13 7.69 8.37
N ALA A 149 12.49 8.83 8.63
CA ALA A 149 12.49 9.47 9.95
C ALA A 149 11.32 9.04 10.86
N ARG A 150 10.57 8.00 10.49
CA ARG A 150 9.54 7.39 11.35
C ARG A 150 10.02 6.05 11.89
N THR A 151 9.67 5.77 13.15
CA THR A 151 9.91 4.46 13.76
C THR A 151 9.15 3.37 13.00
N LYS A 152 9.87 2.35 12.54
CA LYS A 152 9.27 1.18 11.88
C LYS A 152 8.32 0.44 12.82
N ASN A 153 7.31 -0.20 12.24
CA ASN A 153 6.27 -0.96 12.92
C ASN A 153 5.42 -0.16 13.93
N LYS A 154 5.54 1.17 13.92
CA LYS A 154 4.73 2.02 14.79
C LYS A 154 3.34 2.22 14.17
N LYS A 155 2.30 1.86 14.93
CA LYS A 155 0.91 2.13 14.56
C LYS A 155 0.68 3.63 14.32
N SER A 156 0.15 3.96 13.15
CA SER A 156 -0.42 5.28 12.87
C SER A 156 -1.85 5.34 13.43
N LYS A 157 -2.02 6.03 14.57
CA LYS A 157 -3.34 6.21 15.20
C LYS A 157 -4.31 6.93 14.25
N GLU A 158 -3.86 8.01 13.61
CA GLU A 158 -4.65 8.82 12.69
C GLU A 158 -5.12 8.00 11.48
N ALA A 159 -4.21 7.27 10.81
CA ALA A 159 -4.56 6.45 9.65
C ALA A 159 -5.52 5.32 10.04
N THR A 160 -5.26 4.63 11.16
CA THR A 160 -6.12 3.55 11.65
C THR A 160 -7.53 4.06 11.91
N GLN A 161 -7.67 5.17 12.63
CA GLN A 161 -8.97 5.77 12.92
C GLN A 161 -9.67 6.27 11.66
N THR A 162 -8.92 6.80 10.70
CA THR A 162 -9.47 7.25 9.42
C THR A 162 -10.11 6.08 8.66
N PHE A 163 -9.42 4.96 8.51
CA PHE A 163 -10.02 3.79 7.86
C PHE A 163 -11.18 3.19 8.65
N GLN A 164 -11.09 3.14 9.99
CA GLN A 164 -12.20 2.68 10.82
C GLN A 164 -13.47 3.51 10.62
N ARG A 165 -13.35 4.84 10.54
CA ARG A 165 -14.50 5.73 10.31
C ARG A 165 -15.16 5.56 8.95
N LEU A 166 -14.41 5.13 7.93
CA LEU A 166 -14.94 4.92 6.58
C LEU A 166 -15.72 3.61 6.42
N MET A 167 -15.57 2.72 7.40
CA MET A 167 -16.27 1.44 7.46
C MET A 167 -17.59 1.50 8.25
N LEU A 168 -17.91 2.65 8.86
CA LEU A 168 -19.21 2.94 9.48
C LEU A 168 -20.19 3.45 8.43
#